data_AF-A0A2E8VJ96-F1
#
_entry.id   AF-A0A2E8VJ96-F1
#
_cell.length_a   1.000
_cell.length_b   1.000
_cell.length_c   1.000
_cell.angle_alpha   90.00
_cell.angle_beta   90.00
_cell.angle_gamma   90.00
#
_symmetry.space_group_name_H-M   'P 1'
#
loop_
_entity.id
_entity.type
_entity.pdbx_description
1 polymer ?
#
loop_
_entity_poly.entity_id
_entity_poly.type
_entity_poly.pdbx_seq_one_letter_code
_entity_poly.pdbx_strand_id
1 'polypeptide(L)'
;MGHLRALFNVAGHSLRFRLGGVLLTVVSVALSVFVLLAVEHVRQEARTGFASSVSGVDLIVGARTGEINLLLLSVFRIGNATSNISPEAVDALAGQANIEWIVPVSLGDSHRGFRVVGTTVDYFERYQYGRSQSLQFSAGRAFAAAEDIVLGSEVARQLRYRIGNPIVLSHGVADESFHQHDQQPFAVSGILAPTGTPIDNALFASLQAIDAIHDDGAREPGQDEEGHHDAEAHDHGHNDAPEGDHTAEEHGHDAKVHTDEQQHHTEDHEHEHEHDEDHADAAANENGAEEDHPADDHHAHDQPDASHQEVKEGSHHAAHRAQPDGHDHDDEHPHTGVSRPVTALLVGVNSPFASLRVQRWINEYTGEPLLAILPGVALAQLWELVGTVEDTLRGISLLVFVSALFGMVAMLLASMRERGREIGILRSIGAPSLFILGLLVVEALLIVTLGIITAIAALLVGIALVNNTLAHETGMSLSMQVFYPSSMTALGLIYLTTLLLSLVPAWRAYRISTAVGAGSGQV
;
A
#
# COMPACT_ATOMS: atom_id res chain seq x y z
N MET A 1 36.44 40.23 -6.50
CA MET A 1 35.00 40.37 -6.17
C MET A 1 34.23 41.32 -7.10
N GLY A 2 34.82 42.41 -7.64
CA GLY A 2 34.12 43.35 -8.52
C GLY A 2 33.59 42.76 -9.84
N HIS A 3 34.38 41.93 -10.54
CA HIS A 3 33.98 41.33 -11.82
C HIS A 3 32.80 40.34 -11.68
N LEU A 4 32.75 39.57 -10.59
CA LEU A 4 31.63 38.66 -10.33
C LEU A 4 30.32 39.43 -10.08
N ARG A 5 30.38 40.48 -9.25
CA ARG A 5 29.21 41.35 -8.98
C ARG A 5 28.71 42.05 -10.24
N ALA A 6 29.61 42.50 -11.10
CA ALA A 6 29.26 43.08 -12.39
C ALA A 6 28.56 42.06 -13.31
N LEU A 7 29.06 40.82 -13.39
CA LEU A 7 28.42 39.74 -14.15
C LEU A 7 26.98 39.48 -13.69
N PHE A 8 26.75 39.30 -12.39
CA PHE A 8 25.41 39.07 -11.84
C PHE A 8 24.46 40.26 -12.08
N ASN A 9 24.95 41.50 -11.94
CA ASN A 9 24.11 42.69 -12.12
C ASN A 9 23.72 42.90 -13.60
N VAL A 10 24.66 42.69 -14.52
CA VAL A 10 24.40 42.74 -15.97
C VAL A 10 23.45 41.61 -16.39
N ALA A 11 23.67 40.38 -15.90
CA ALA A 11 22.77 39.26 -16.15
C ALA A 11 21.35 39.53 -15.62
N GLY A 12 21.21 40.12 -14.43
CA GLY A 12 19.92 40.50 -13.86
C GLY A 12 19.16 41.56 -14.66
N HIS A 13 19.85 42.59 -15.15
CA HIS A 13 19.24 43.61 -16.03
C HIS A 13 18.80 43.02 -17.37
N SER A 14 19.65 42.17 -17.92
CA SER A 14 19.41 41.41 -19.14
C SER A 14 18.13 40.55 -19.06
N LEU A 15 17.93 39.86 -17.94
CA LEU A 15 16.73 39.05 -17.68
C LEU A 15 15.46 39.92 -17.62
N ARG A 16 15.52 41.08 -16.93
CA ARG A 16 14.37 41.98 -16.76
C ARG A 16 13.87 42.57 -18.08
N PHE A 17 14.78 42.85 -19.02
CA PHE A 17 14.41 43.36 -20.34
C PHE A 17 13.64 42.31 -21.18
N ARG A 18 13.71 41.02 -20.80
CA ARG A 18 13.14 39.88 -21.54
C ARG A 18 12.19 39.06 -20.69
N LEU A 19 11.41 39.74 -19.85
CA LEU A 19 10.60 39.13 -18.81
C LEU A 19 9.67 38.03 -19.34
N GLY A 20 9.05 38.20 -20.51
CA GLY A 20 8.12 37.21 -21.07
C GLY A 20 8.78 35.86 -21.38
N GLY A 21 9.89 35.88 -22.12
CA GLY A 21 10.63 34.65 -22.46
C GLY A 21 11.28 34.01 -21.23
N VAL A 22 11.84 34.82 -20.34
CA VAL A 22 12.43 34.35 -19.07
C VAL A 22 11.37 33.69 -18.19
N LEU A 23 10.21 34.34 -18.03
CA LEU A 23 9.12 33.81 -17.20
C LEU A 23 8.66 32.45 -17.72
N LEU A 24 8.45 32.31 -19.04
CA LEU A 24 8.05 31.04 -19.62
C LEU A 24 9.09 29.94 -19.38
N THR A 25 10.38 30.24 -19.55
CA THR A 25 11.45 29.27 -19.26
C THR A 25 11.52 28.91 -17.77
N VAL A 26 11.40 29.89 -16.88
CA VAL A 26 11.40 29.68 -15.43
C VAL A 26 10.21 28.81 -15.01
N VAL A 27 9.00 29.08 -15.52
CA VAL A 27 7.80 28.28 -15.24
C VAL A 27 7.95 26.86 -15.79
N SER A 28 8.48 26.71 -17.00
CA SER A 28 8.71 25.38 -17.60
C SER A 28 9.70 24.56 -16.79
N VAL A 29 10.85 25.14 -16.41
CA VAL A 29 11.84 24.48 -15.54
C VAL A 29 11.25 24.20 -14.16
N ALA A 30 10.52 25.16 -13.58
CA ALA A 30 9.89 24.99 -12.27
C ALA A 30 8.89 23.82 -12.28
N LEU A 31 8.06 23.71 -13.32
CA LEU A 31 7.11 22.61 -13.45
C LEU A 31 7.84 21.26 -13.57
N SER A 32 8.88 21.16 -14.39
CA SER A 32 9.65 19.91 -14.52
C SER A 32 10.30 19.49 -13.20
N VAL A 33 10.95 20.43 -12.52
CA VAL A 33 11.60 20.17 -11.22
C VAL A 33 10.56 19.86 -10.15
N PHE A 34 9.42 20.54 -10.15
CA PHE A 34 8.32 20.29 -9.22
C PHE A 34 7.84 18.85 -9.34
N VAL A 35 7.53 18.37 -10.55
CA VAL A 35 7.06 16.99 -10.74
C VAL A 35 8.12 15.99 -10.28
N LEU A 36 9.39 16.20 -10.64
CA LEU A 36 10.49 15.33 -10.22
C LEU A 36 10.60 15.26 -8.68
N LEU A 37 10.60 16.40 -8.00
CA LEU A 37 10.72 16.46 -6.54
C LEU A 37 9.45 15.96 -5.84
N ALA A 38 8.26 16.24 -6.39
CA ALA A 38 6.99 15.79 -5.83
C ALA A 38 6.88 14.27 -5.84
N VAL A 39 7.20 13.62 -6.97
CA VAL A 39 7.18 12.15 -7.09
C VAL A 39 8.17 11.52 -6.12
N GLU A 40 9.39 12.07 -6.03
CA GLU A 40 10.40 11.62 -5.09
C GLU A 40 9.95 11.77 -3.63
N HIS A 41 9.36 12.92 -3.27
CA HIS A 41 8.91 13.18 -1.90
C HIS A 41 7.74 12.27 -1.51
N VAL A 42 6.70 12.17 -2.35
CA VAL A 42 5.55 11.28 -2.11
C VAL A 42 6.03 9.84 -1.92
N ARG A 43 6.97 9.37 -2.73
CA ARG A 43 7.56 8.04 -2.58
C ARG A 43 8.25 7.86 -1.23
N GLN A 44 9.11 8.80 -0.82
CA GLN A 44 9.85 8.68 0.44
C GLN A 44 8.94 8.72 1.66
N GLU A 45 7.95 9.61 1.64
CA GLU A 45 6.95 9.72 2.70
C GLU A 45 6.08 8.48 2.76
N ALA A 46 5.62 7.95 1.62
CA ALA A 46 4.89 6.69 1.58
C ALA A 46 5.78 5.54 2.10
N ARG A 47 7.01 5.40 1.60
CA ARG A 47 7.94 4.35 2.08
C ARG A 47 8.18 4.40 3.58
N THR A 48 8.37 5.60 4.12
CA THR A 48 8.61 5.80 5.55
C THR A 48 7.33 5.53 6.35
N GLY A 49 6.19 6.08 5.92
CA GLY A 49 4.89 5.89 6.57
C GLY A 49 4.53 4.41 6.66
N PHE A 50 4.58 3.69 5.54
CA PHE A 50 4.28 2.26 5.53
C PHE A 50 5.26 1.43 6.38
N ALA A 51 6.57 1.68 6.25
CA ALA A 51 7.59 0.99 7.03
C ALA A 51 7.48 1.27 8.54
N SER A 52 6.85 2.39 8.91
CA SER A 52 6.61 2.74 10.30
C SER A 52 5.28 2.21 10.87
N SER A 53 4.38 1.67 10.04
CA SER A 53 3.03 1.29 10.48
C SER A 53 3.00 0.10 11.43
N VAL A 54 3.79 -0.94 11.17
CA VAL A 54 3.81 -2.17 11.99
C VAL A 54 5.25 -2.63 12.25
N SER A 55 5.53 -2.94 13.52
CA SER A 55 6.77 -3.51 14.01
C SER A 55 6.43 -4.55 15.10
N GLY A 56 7.31 -5.53 15.32
CA GLY A 56 7.11 -6.54 16.36
C GLY A 56 6.05 -7.61 16.07
N VAL A 57 5.34 -7.52 14.94
CA VAL A 57 4.47 -8.60 14.43
C VAL A 57 5.30 -9.43 13.45
N ASP A 58 5.47 -10.72 13.74
CA ASP A 58 6.25 -11.61 12.90
C ASP A 58 5.44 -12.06 11.68
N LEU A 59 4.16 -12.40 11.88
CA LEU A 59 3.26 -12.87 10.84
C LEU A 59 1.89 -12.19 10.93
N ILE A 60 1.30 -11.91 9.78
CA ILE A 60 -0.13 -11.56 9.68
C ILE A 60 -0.82 -12.72 8.97
N VAL A 61 -1.88 -13.23 9.58
CA VAL A 61 -2.67 -14.33 9.04
C VAL A 61 -4.05 -13.82 8.67
N GLY A 62 -4.56 -14.26 7.54
CA GLY A 62 -5.90 -13.94 7.04
C GLY A 62 -6.49 -15.13 6.29
N ALA A 63 -7.75 -15.01 5.91
CA ALA A 63 -8.29 -15.85 4.86
C ALA A 63 -7.46 -15.70 3.58
N ARG A 64 -7.39 -16.78 2.77
CA ARG A 64 -6.57 -16.81 1.56
C ARG A 64 -7.01 -15.74 0.56
N THR A 65 -6.22 -14.68 0.47
CA THR A 65 -6.36 -13.55 -0.46
C THR A 65 -5.00 -13.24 -1.09
N GLY A 66 -4.77 -12.04 -1.63
CA GLY A 66 -3.42 -11.61 -2.03
C GLY A 66 -2.60 -11.08 -0.85
N GLU A 67 -1.28 -11.28 -0.83
CA GLU A 67 -0.41 -10.85 0.28
C GLU A 67 -0.51 -9.36 0.57
N ILE A 68 -0.51 -8.54 -0.49
CA ILE A 68 -0.66 -7.08 -0.39
C ILE A 68 -2.05 -6.72 0.13
N ASN A 69 -3.11 -7.40 -0.32
CA ASN A 69 -4.46 -7.14 0.15
C ASN A 69 -4.59 -7.44 1.65
N LEU A 70 -4.04 -8.56 2.11
CA LEU A 70 -4.03 -8.90 3.54
C LEU A 70 -3.27 -7.86 4.37
N LEU A 71 -2.10 -7.40 3.89
CA LEU A 71 -1.34 -6.34 4.56
C LEU A 71 -2.12 -5.01 4.62
N LEU A 72 -2.67 -4.57 3.48
CA LEU A 72 -3.41 -3.32 3.37
C LEU A 72 -4.66 -3.34 4.24
N LEU A 73 -5.39 -4.47 4.27
CA LEU A 73 -6.59 -4.62 5.08
C LEU A 73 -6.26 -4.66 6.58
N SER A 74 -5.28 -5.45 7.00
CA SER A 74 -4.96 -5.66 8.43
C SER A 74 -4.25 -4.48 9.09
N VAL A 75 -3.30 -3.83 8.40
CA VAL A 75 -2.47 -2.75 8.98
C VAL A 75 -3.02 -1.38 8.60
N PHE A 76 -3.34 -1.18 7.32
CA PHE A 76 -3.77 0.11 6.78
C PHE A 76 -5.29 0.28 6.74
N ARG A 77 -6.05 -0.81 6.96
CA ARG A 77 -7.52 -0.83 6.92
C ARG A 77 -8.08 -0.40 5.57
N ILE A 78 -7.31 -0.61 4.49
CA ILE A 78 -7.70 -0.29 3.12
C ILE A 78 -8.30 -1.54 2.48
N GLY A 79 -9.51 -1.41 1.93
CA GLY A 79 -10.27 -2.52 1.34
C GLY A 79 -11.34 -3.09 2.28
N ASN A 80 -11.95 -4.20 1.88
CA ASN A 80 -12.97 -4.91 2.66
C ASN A 80 -12.59 -6.38 2.80
N ALA A 81 -12.96 -7.00 3.92
CA ALA A 81 -12.79 -8.43 4.11
C ALA A 81 -13.71 -9.19 3.15
N THR A 82 -13.14 -10.00 2.26
CA THR A 82 -13.91 -10.88 1.36
C THR A 82 -14.17 -12.24 2.00
N SER A 83 -13.40 -12.60 3.02
CA SER A 83 -13.51 -13.84 3.80
C SER A 83 -12.84 -13.61 5.16
N ASN A 84 -13.32 -14.32 6.18
CA ASN A 84 -12.80 -14.26 7.54
C ASN A 84 -12.22 -15.63 7.94
N ILE A 85 -11.42 -15.65 9.00
CA ILE A 85 -10.86 -16.85 9.64
C ILE A 85 -11.89 -17.38 10.63
N SER A 86 -12.17 -18.69 10.60
CA SER A 86 -13.11 -19.32 11.53
C SER A 86 -12.56 -19.44 12.96
N PRO A 87 -13.41 -19.42 14.00
CA PRO A 87 -12.97 -19.64 15.38
C PRO A 87 -12.15 -20.92 15.58
N GLU A 88 -12.51 -21.99 14.87
CA GLU A 88 -11.83 -23.29 14.92
C GLU A 88 -10.39 -23.19 14.39
N ALA A 89 -10.18 -22.41 13.33
CA ALA A 89 -8.84 -22.14 12.81
C ALA A 89 -8.04 -21.28 13.79
N VAL A 90 -8.65 -20.29 14.44
CA VAL A 90 -7.98 -19.46 15.47
C VAL A 90 -7.48 -20.31 16.63
N ASP A 91 -8.32 -21.21 17.17
CA ASP A 91 -7.93 -22.12 18.25
C ASP A 91 -6.84 -23.11 17.81
N ALA A 92 -6.92 -23.63 16.58
CA ALA A 92 -5.89 -24.50 16.01
C ALA A 92 -4.53 -23.79 15.86
N LEU A 93 -4.54 -22.50 15.48
CA LEU A 93 -3.33 -21.68 15.39
C LEU A 93 -2.76 -21.40 16.79
N ALA A 94 -3.60 -21.08 17.77
CA ALA A 94 -3.15 -20.80 19.14
C ALA A 94 -2.53 -22.03 19.82
N GLY A 95 -2.95 -23.24 19.47
CA GLY A 95 -2.36 -24.49 19.95
C GLY A 95 -0.97 -24.83 19.38
N GLN A 96 -0.46 -24.08 18.40
CA GLN A 96 0.81 -24.41 17.74
C GLN A 96 2.03 -24.03 18.60
N ALA A 97 2.92 -25.00 18.87
CA ALA A 97 4.08 -24.82 19.76
C ALA A 97 5.09 -23.72 19.38
N ASN A 98 5.07 -23.21 18.14
CA ASN A 98 5.99 -22.17 17.68
C ASN A 98 5.40 -20.76 17.70
N ILE A 99 4.10 -20.64 18.00
CA ILE A 99 3.41 -19.36 18.16
C ILE A 99 3.50 -18.96 19.63
N GLU A 100 3.97 -17.74 19.89
CA GLU A 100 4.07 -17.19 21.25
C GLU A 100 2.76 -16.52 21.68
N TRP A 101 2.15 -15.78 20.75
CA TRP A 101 0.92 -15.03 21.00
C TRP A 101 0.17 -14.78 19.68
N ILE A 102 -1.13 -14.58 19.81
CA ILE A 102 -2.03 -14.22 18.72
C ILE A 102 -2.92 -13.07 19.19
N VAL A 103 -3.09 -12.06 18.33
CA VAL A 103 -4.04 -10.97 18.55
C VAL A 103 -5.05 -10.95 17.41
N PRO A 104 -6.35 -11.22 17.66
CA PRO A 104 -7.38 -11.16 16.64
C PRO A 104 -7.74 -9.72 16.27
N VAL A 105 -8.06 -9.55 15.00
CA VAL A 105 -8.46 -8.28 14.38
C VAL A 105 -9.71 -8.54 13.56
N SER A 106 -10.81 -7.93 13.98
CA SER A 106 -12.09 -7.92 13.25
C SER A 106 -12.34 -6.52 12.66
N LEU A 107 -12.71 -6.48 11.39
CA LEU A 107 -12.99 -5.25 10.65
C LEU A 107 -14.39 -5.37 10.03
N GLY A 108 -15.14 -4.28 10.03
CA GLY A 108 -16.47 -4.25 9.39
C GLY A 108 -17.30 -3.04 9.78
N ASP A 109 -17.11 -2.53 10.99
CA ASP A 109 -17.84 -1.37 11.49
C ASP A 109 -17.08 -0.05 11.27
N SER A 110 -17.82 1.05 11.31
CA SER A 110 -17.30 2.40 11.17
C SER A 110 -17.97 3.40 12.11
N HIS A 111 -17.35 4.55 12.30
CA HIS A 111 -17.93 5.69 12.99
C HIS A 111 -17.49 6.99 12.32
N ARG A 112 -18.43 7.69 11.68
CA ARG A 112 -18.19 8.98 11.00
C ARG A 112 -17.00 8.93 10.03
N GLY A 113 -16.98 7.91 9.17
CA GLY A 113 -15.90 7.66 8.20
C GLY A 113 -14.64 6.99 8.75
N PHE A 114 -14.46 6.88 10.07
CA PHE A 114 -13.32 6.15 10.66
C PHE A 114 -13.66 4.68 10.87
N ARG A 115 -12.70 3.79 10.64
CA ARG A 115 -12.90 2.35 10.81
C ARG A 115 -12.76 1.92 12.27
N VAL A 116 -13.60 0.97 12.67
CA VAL A 116 -13.54 0.31 13.97
C VAL A 116 -12.77 -0.99 13.82
N VAL A 117 -11.88 -1.24 14.77
CA VAL A 117 -11.13 -2.49 14.90
C VAL A 117 -11.61 -3.21 16.15
N GLY A 118 -12.25 -4.36 15.96
CA GLY A 118 -12.53 -5.30 17.04
C GLY A 118 -11.26 -6.07 17.39
N THR A 119 -10.80 -5.99 18.64
CA THR A 119 -9.56 -6.67 19.07
C THR A 119 -9.56 -6.93 20.58
N THR A 120 -8.45 -7.45 21.11
CA THR A 120 -8.26 -7.74 22.54
C THR A 120 -7.33 -6.72 23.20
N VAL A 121 -7.22 -6.76 24.53
CA VAL A 121 -6.30 -5.88 25.28
C VAL A 121 -4.84 -6.09 24.83
N ASP A 122 -4.48 -7.32 24.48
CA ASP A 122 -3.16 -7.71 24.00
C ASP A 122 -2.70 -6.92 22.76
N TYR A 123 -3.63 -6.38 21.97
CA TYR A 123 -3.29 -5.49 20.86
C TYR A 123 -2.46 -4.30 21.35
N PHE A 124 -2.84 -3.66 22.45
CA PHE A 124 -2.15 -2.48 22.97
C PHE A 124 -0.80 -2.82 23.63
N GLU A 125 -0.60 -4.08 24.04
CA GLU A 125 0.62 -4.54 24.69
C GLU A 125 1.65 -5.07 23.69
N ARG A 126 1.18 -5.79 22.65
CA ARG A 126 2.02 -6.49 21.68
C ARG A 126 2.29 -5.67 20.42
N TYR A 127 1.34 -4.83 19.99
CA TYR A 127 1.51 -4.05 18.77
C TYR A 127 2.59 -2.98 18.96
N GLN A 128 3.54 -2.93 18.02
CA GLN A 128 4.57 -1.91 17.98
C GLN A 128 4.58 -1.21 16.62
N TYR A 129 5.15 -0.01 16.59
CA TYR A 129 5.25 0.79 15.38
C TYR A 129 6.63 1.45 15.28
N GLY A 130 6.98 1.93 14.08
CA GLY A 130 8.26 2.57 13.80
C GLY A 130 9.44 1.67 14.16
N ARG A 131 10.28 2.14 15.08
CA ARG A 131 11.47 1.42 15.57
C ARG A 131 11.15 0.66 16.87
N SER A 132 10.17 -0.25 16.82
CA SER A 132 9.74 -1.06 17.97
C SER A 132 9.21 -0.21 19.14
N GLN A 133 8.48 0.87 18.84
CA GLN A 133 7.82 1.68 19.85
C GLN A 133 6.48 1.03 20.25
N SER A 134 6.26 0.87 21.55
CA SER A 134 4.97 0.43 22.09
C SER A 134 3.92 1.52 22.00
N LEU A 135 2.65 1.13 21.87
CA LEU A 135 1.53 2.06 21.96
C LEU A 135 1.44 2.68 23.37
N GLN A 136 1.18 3.99 23.42
CA GLN A 136 1.04 4.73 24.67
C GLN A 136 -0.31 5.42 24.71
N PHE A 137 -0.88 5.55 25.91
CA PHE A 137 -2.12 6.30 26.11
C PHE A 137 -1.80 7.74 26.48
N SER A 138 -2.40 8.68 25.76
CA SER A 138 -2.42 10.10 26.13
C SER A 138 -3.40 10.36 27.28
N ALA A 139 -4.51 9.61 27.28
CA ALA A 139 -5.50 9.63 28.36
C ALA A 139 -6.20 8.27 28.49
N GLY A 140 -6.65 7.93 29.69
CA GLY A 140 -7.43 6.71 29.94
C GLY A 140 -6.61 5.43 29.86
N ARG A 141 -7.25 4.32 29.46
CA ARG A 141 -6.64 2.97 29.41
C ARG A 141 -7.32 2.09 28.36
N ALA A 142 -6.74 0.92 28.08
CA ALA A 142 -7.38 -0.12 27.31
C ALA A 142 -8.59 -0.72 28.05
N PHE A 143 -9.56 -1.22 27.28
CA PHE A 143 -10.84 -1.85 27.66
C PHE A 143 -11.00 -2.18 29.16
N ALA A 144 -11.78 -1.38 29.88
CA ALA A 144 -12.20 -1.62 31.26
C ALA A 144 -13.53 -2.37 31.37
N ALA A 145 -14.41 -2.15 30.41
CA ALA A 145 -15.73 -2.76 30.27
C ALA A 145 -15.91 -3.25 28.82
N ALA A 146 -16.96 -4.05 28.56
CA ALA A 146 -17.28 -4.47 27.20
C ALA A 146 -17.60 -3.27 26.30
N GLU A 147 -18.39 -2.31 26.79
CA GLU A 147 -18.85 -1.14 26.04
C GLU A 147 -17.79 0.00 25.97
N ASP A 148 -16.51 -0.33 26.16
CA ASP A 148 -15.43 0.63 26.09
C ASP A 148 -14.86 0.75 24.68
N ILE A 149 -14.52 1.98 24.29
CA ILE A 149 -13.85 2.25 23.02
C ILE A 149 -12.59 3.09 23.23
N VAL A 150 -11.49 2.65 22.60
CA VAL A 150 -10.23 3.38 22.58
C VAL A 150 -10.11 4.11 21.25
N LEU A 151 -9.71 5.37 21.29
CA LEU A 151 -9.56 6.20 20.10
C LEU A 151 -8.09 6.38 19.72
N GLY A 152 -7.83 6.31 18.43
CA GLY A 152 -6.63 6.91 17.83
C GLY A 152 -6.57 8.41 18.09
N SER A 153 -5.36 8.96 18.12
CA SER A 153 -5.15 10.36 18.52
C SER A 153 -5.84 11.35 17.57
N GLU A 154 -5.91 11.01 16.28
CA GLU A 154 -6.45 11.87 15.24
C GLU A 154 -7.98 11.80 15.20
N VAL A 155 -8.59 10.63 15.44
CA VAL A 155 -10.03 10.50 15.67
C VAL A 155 -10.49 11.40 16.81
N ALA A 156 -9.81 11.32 17.96
CA ALA A 156 -10.13 12.13 19.13
C ALA A 156 -10.00 13.63 18.85
N ARG A 157 -8.95 14.04 18.13
CA ARG A 157 -8.70 15.44 17.77
C ARG A 157 -9.75 15.99 16.80
N GLN A 158 -10.05 15.27 15.73
CA GLN A 158 -10.97 15.73 14.68
C GLN A 158 -12.43 15.76 15.16
N LEU A 159 -12.89 14.67 15.78
CA LEU A 159 -14.25 14.56 16.29
C LEU A 159 -14.44 15.28 17.64
N ARG A 160 -13.33 15.81 18.20
CA ARG A 160 -13.28 16.52 19.49
C ARG A 160 -13.80 15.66 20.66
N TYR A 161 -13.55 14.36 20.59
CA TYR A 161 -13.90 13.43 21.65
C TYR A 161 -12.92 13.48 22.82
N ARG A 162 -13.45 13.14 23.99
CA ARG A 162 -12.79 13.05 25.29
C ARG A 162 -13.23 11.75 25.96
N ILE A 163 -12.49 11.35 26.99
CA ILE A 163 -12.86 10.24 27.86
C ILE A 163 -14.29 10.42 28.38
N GLY A 164 -15.09 9.36 28.29
CA GLY A 164 -16.49 9.30 28.70
C GLY A 164 -17.50 9.76 27.65
N ASN A 165 -17.08 10.23 26.47
CA ASN A 165 -18.04 10.54 25.41
C ASN A 165 -18.73 9.26 24.89
N PRO A 166 -20.06 9.31 24.65
CA PRO A 166 -20.77 8.19 24.03
C PRO A 166 -20.53 8.16 22.52
N ILE A 167 -20.34 6.96 21.97
CA ILE A 167 -20.12 6.68 20.55
C ILE A 167 -21.06 5.56 20.12
N VAL A 168 -21.77 5.76 19.01
CA VAL A 168 -22.57 4.71 18.36
C VAL A 168 -21.85 4.30 17.08
N LEU A 169 -21.68 2.99 16.89
CA LEU A 169 -21.04 2.42 15.72
C LEU A 169 -22.06 2.19 14.60
N SER A 170 -21.57 2.21 13.37
CA SER A 170 -22.35 1.90 12.17
C SER A 170 -21.84 0.61 11.56
N HIS A 171 -22.74 -0.27 11.12
CA HIS A 171 -22.34 -1.44 10.33
C HIS A 171 -21.97 -1.06 8.91
N GLY A 172 -20.82 -1.57 8.47
CA GLY A 172 -20.27 -1.31 7.15
C GLY A 172 -19.46 -0.01 7.08
N VAL A 173 -18.78 0.14 5.95
CA VAL A 173 -17.85 1.25 5.66
C VAL A 173 -18.54 2.40 4.89
N ALA A 174 -19.77 2.21 4.43
CA ALA A 174 -20.51 3.25 3.71
C ALA A 174 -21.14 4.25 4.69
N ASP A 175 -20.88 5.55 4.47
CA ASP A 175 -21.54 6.67 5.15
C ASP A 175 -23.08 6.69 4.97
N GLU A 176 -23.64 5.79 4.15
CA GLU A 176 -25.06 5.64 3.85
C GLU A 176 -25.65 4.30 4.32
N SER A 177 -25.29 3.85 5.53
CA SER A 177 -26.01 2.74 6.17
C SER A 177 -27.33 3.26 6.74
N PHE A 178 -28.41 3.15 5.96
CA PHE A 178 -29.77 3.67 6.24
C PHE A 178 -30.51 2.98 7.40
N HIS A 179 -29.84 2.18 8.21
CA HIS A 179 -30.44 1.46 9.34
C HIS A 179 -29.64 1.73 10.61
N GLN A 180 -30.01 2.82 11.30
CA GLN A 180 -29.56 3.13 12.64
C GLN A 180 -30.37 2.26 13.61
N HIS A 181 -29.95 1.01 13.80
CA HIS A 181 -30.49 0.18 14.87
C HIS A 181 -30.04 0.77 16.22
N ASP A 182 -30.93 0.77 17.21
CA ASP A 182 -30.72 1.28 18.56
C ASP A 182 -29.59 0.52 19.27
N GLN A 183 -28.34 0.85 18.94
CA GLN A 183 -27.17 0.23 19.55
C GLN A 183 -26.75 1.00 20.80
N GLN A 184 -26.47 0.24 21.85
CA GLN A 184 -25.99 0.72 23.13
C GLN A 184 -24.69 1.53 22.93
N PRO A 185 -24.62 2.78 23.41
CA PRO A 185 -23.49 3.64 23.12
C PRO A 185 -22.23 3.16 23.85
N PHE A 186 -21.12 3.06 23.11
CA PHE A 186 -19.80 2.85 23.66
C PHE A 186 -19.32 4.09 24.41
N ALA A 187 -18.63 3.91 25.54
CA ALA A 187 -17.97 4.99 26.25
C ALA A 187 -16.49 5.06 25.88
N VAL A 188 -16.01 6.26 25.53
CA VAL A 188 -14.57 6.47 25.27
C VAL A 188 -13.78 6.23 26.57
N SER A 189 -12.98 5.16 26.61
CA SER A 189 -12.21 4.76 27.79
C SER A 189 -10.73 5.09 27.72
N GLY A 190 -10.22 5.29 26.50
CA GLY A 190 -8.82 5.61 26.25
C GLY A 190 -8.62 6.41 24.96
N ILE A 191 -7.56 7.21 24.93
CA ILE A 191 -7.08 7.93 23.75
C ILE A 191 -5.59 7.65 23.63
N LEU A 192 -5.17 7.11 22.48
CA LEU A 192 -3.77 6.84 22.19
C LEU A 192 -2.98 8.15 21.98
N ALA A 193 -1.71 8.12 22.34
CA ALA A 193 -0.74 9.13 21.95
C ALA A 193 -0.49 9.04 20.43
N PRO A 194 -0.18 10.16 19.76
CA PRO A 194 0.01 10.19 18.32
C PRO A 194 1.17 9.28 17.88
N THR A 195 0.88 8.40 16.92
CA THR A 195 1.86 7.44 16.36
C THR A 195 2.40 7.89 15.00
N GLY A 196 1.66 8.72 14.26
CA GLY A 196 1.92 9.05 12.86
C GLY A 196 1.64 7.89 11.90
N THR A 197 0.83 6.91 12.33
CA THR A 197 0.50 5.70 11.57
C THR A 197 -1.02 5.56 11.42
N PRO A 198 -1.53 4.62 10.60
CA PRO A 198 -2.97 4.41 10.45
C PRO A 198 -3.74 4.10 11.76
N ILE A 199 -3.04 3.83 12.87
CA ILE A 199 -3.61 3.67 14.21
C ILE A 199 -4.28 4.96 14.71
N ASP A 200 -3.73 6.11 14.33
CA ASP A 200 -4.28 7.40 14.75
C ASP A 200 -5.69 7.65 14.19
N ASN A 201 -6.04 7.01 13.08
CA ASN A 201 -7.32 7.13 12.36
C ASN A 201 -8.27 5.95 12.58
N ALA A 202 -8.20 5.29 13.73
CA ALA A 202 -9.08 4.19 14.04
C ALA A 202 -9.69 4.27 15.43
N LEU A 203 -10.82 3.59 15.56
CA LEU A 203 -11.41 3.27 16.85
C LEU A 203 -11.14 1.80 17.14
N PHE A 204 -10.95 1.46 18.40
CA PHE A 204 -10.73 0.09 18.85
C PHE A 204 -11.81 -0.27 19.85
N ALA A 205 -12.51 -1.36 19.61
CA ALA A 205 -13.52 -1.92 20.49
C ALA A 205 -13.09 -3.34 20.88
N SER A 206 -13.57 -3.82 22.03
CA SER A 206 -13.30 -5.21 22.42
C SER A 206 -14.00 -6.17 21.46
N LEU A 207 -13.36 -7.30 21.16
CA LEU A 207 -13.95 -8.30 20.27
C LEU A 207 -15.31 -8.79 20.81
N GLN A 208 -15.43 -8.95 22.13
CA GLN A 208 -16.69 -9.35 22.78
C GLN A 208 -17.81 -8.34 22.54
N ALA A 209 -17.50 -7.05 22.47
CA ALA A 209 -18.51 -6.03 22.24
C ALA A 209 -18.94 -5.95 20.79
N ILE A 210 -18.02 -6.13 19.85
CA ILE A 210 -18.36 -6.28 18.42
C ILE A 210 -19.28 -7.50 18.24
N ASP A 211 -18.92 -8.62 18.86
CA ASP A 211 -19.75 -9.84 18.81
C ASP A 211 -21.13 -9.60 19.44
N ALA A 212 -21.24 -8.94 20.59
CA ALA A 212 -22.54 -8.69 21.22
C ALA A 212 -23.51 -7.91 20.31
N ILE A 213 -23.02 -6.89 19.60
CA ILE A 213 -23.84 -6.12 18.66
C ILE A 213 -24.31 -6.98 17.48
N HIS A 214 -23.44 -7.86 16.97
CA HIS A 214 -23.77 -8.74 15.84
C HIS A 214 -24.63 -9.95 16.25
N ASP A 215 -24.79 -10.26 17.54
CA ASP A 215 -25.72 -11.27 18.04
C ASP A 215 -27.15 -10.75 18.13
N ASP A 216 -27.33 -9.50 18.57
CA ASP A 216 -28.65 -8.90 18.70
C ASP A 216 -29.31 -8.56 17.34
N GLY A 217 -28.50 -8.37 16.29
CA GLY A 217 -28.99 -8.17 14.91
C GLY A 217 -29.42 -9.45 14.17
N ALA A 218 -29.05 -10.64 14.68
CA ALA A 218 -29.40 -11.93 14.06
C ALA A 218 -30.75 -12.49 14.54
N ARG A 219 -31.37 -11.88 15.55
CA ARG A 219 -32.78 -12.14 15.89
C ARG A 219 -33.67 -11.34 14.94
N GLU A 220 -34.03 -11.94 13.82
CA GLU A 220 -35.16 -11.44 13.03
C GLU A 220 -36.41 -11.36 13.93
N PRO A 221 -37.13 -10.22 13.99
CA PRO A 221 -38.36 -10.12 14.75
C PRO A 221 -39.47 -10.83 13.98
N GLY A 222 -39.68 -12.11 14.27
CA GLY A 222 -40.83 -12.83 13.74
C GLY A 222 -40.74 -14.33 13.83
N GLN A 223 -40.63 -14.89 15.04
CA GLN A 223 -40.93 -16.31 15.24
C GLN A 223 -41.30 -16.69 16.67
N ASP A 224 -42.00 -15.81 17.39
CA ASP A 224 -42.63 -16.15 18.68
C ASP A 224 -44.12 -15.82 18.64
N GLU A 225 -44.93 -16.64 17.97
CA GLU A 225 -46.33 -16.86 18.39
C GLU A 225 -46.70 -18.34 18.23
N GLU A 226 -46.66 -19.04 19.37
CA GLU A 226 -47.42 -20.27 19.58
C GLU A 226 -48.92 -19.95 19.58
N GLY A 227 -49.67 -20.56 18.66
CA GLY A 227 -51.13 -20.54 18.63
C GLY A 227 -51.68 -21.91 18.26
N HIS A 228 -52.05 -22.68 19.29
CA HIS A 228 -52.77 -23.94 19.17
C HIS A 228 -54.18 -23.79 18.54
N HIS A 229 -54.63 -24.88 17.90
CA HIS A 229 -56.01 -25.39 17.74
C HIS A 229 -56.61 -25.47 16.32
N ASP A 230 -56.66 -26.73 15.88
CA ASP A 230 -57.80 -27.49 15.36
C ASP A 230 -58.28 -27.33 13.90
N ALA A 231 -58.25 -28.48 13.24
CA ALA A 231 -58.83 -28.78 11.95
C ALA A 231 -60.36 -28.89 12.05
N GLU A 232 -61.09 -28.34 11.07
CA GLU A 232 -62.32 -28.95 10.55
C GLU A 232 -62.74 -28.30 9.22
N ALA A 233 -63.20 -29.15 8.31
CA ALA A 233 -63.58 -28.87 6.94
C ALA A 233 -64.96 -28.25 6.84
N HIS A 234 -65.22 -27.35 5.87
CA HIS A 234 -66.53 -27.23 5.24
C HIS A 234 -66.45 -26.74 3.78
N ASP A 235 -66.99 -27.60 2.92
CA ASP A 235 -67.48 -27.38 1.56
C ASP A 235 -68.63 -26.36 1.53
N HIS A 236 -68.75 -25.58 0.44
CA HIS A 236 -70.01 -25.31 -0.29
C HIS A 236 -69.76 -24.38 -1.50
N GLY A 237 -70.13 -24.85 -2.69
CA GLY A 237 -70.31 -24.02 -3.88
C GLY A 237 -71.70 -23.39 -3.98
N HIS A 238 -71.84 -22.35 -4.81
CA HIS A 238 -72.86 -22.25 -5.87
C HIS A 238 -72.72 -20.94 -6.68
N ASN A 239 -73.09 -21.06 -7.97
CA ASN A 239 -73.22 -20.04 -9.00
C ASN A 239 -74.16 -18.88 -8.63
N ASP A 240 -73.97 -17.71 -9.25
CA ASP A 240 -74.77 -17.21 -10.40
C ASP A 240 -74.42 -15.74 -10.74
N ALA A 241 -74.38 -15.45 -12.05
CA ALA A 241 -74.25 -14.12 -12.68
C ALA A 241 -75.64 -13.38 -12.68
N PRO A 242 -75.92 -12.25 -13.40
CA PRO A 242 -75.13 -11.50 -14.40
C PRO A 242 -75.31 -9.94 -14.44
N GLU A 243 -74.66 -9.33 -15.45
CA GLU A 243 -75.08 -8.18 -16.31
C GLU A 243 -74.34 -6.81 -16.26
N GLY A 244 -73.98 -6.34 -17.47
CA GLY A 244 -73.99 -4.93 -17.94
C GLY A 244 -72.63 -4.22 -18.06
N ASP A 245 -71.89 -4.34 -19.18
CA ASP A 245 -71.89 -3.48 -20.39
C ASP A 245 -71.13 -2.13 -20.25
N HIS A 246 -70.06 -1.95 -21.06
CA HIS A 246 -69.82 -0.84 -21.99
C HIS A 246 -68.33 -0.59 -22.35
N THR A 247 -68.04 -0.87 -23.62
CA THR A 247 -67.25 -0.10 -24.63
C THR A 247 -65.80 0.33 -24.42
N ALA A 248 -64.94 -0.33 -25.24
CA ALA A 248 -63.85 0.17 -26.10
C ALA A 248 -63.28 1.59 -25.94
N GLU A 249 -61.94 1.68 -25.88
CA GLU A 249 -61.16 2.55 -26.76
C GLU A 249 -59.72 2.03 -26.95
N GLU A 250 -59.26 2.12 -28.19
CA GLU A 250 -58.02 1.63 -28.78
C GLU A 250 -56.97 2.76 -28.78
N HIS A 251 -55.70 2.50 -28.44
CA HIS A 251 -54.56 3.24 -28.98
C HIS A 251 -53.26 2.43 -28.85
N GLY A 252 -52.59 2.21 -29.98
CA GLY A 252 -51.33 1.48 -30.11
C GLY A 252 -50.08 2.37 -30.12
N HIS A 253 -49.03 1.82 -30.75
CA HIS A 253 -47.63 2.25 -30.89
C HIS A 253 -46.69 1.70 -29.80
N ASP A 254 -45.51 1.15 -30.07
CA ASP A 254 -44.85 0.71 -31.31
C ASP A 254 -43.67 -0.18 -30.89
N ALA A 255 -43.47 -1.28 -31.60
CA ALA A 255 -42.30 -2.14 -31.46
C ALA A 255 -41.15 -1.61 -32.34
N LYS A 256 -39.93 -1.55 -31.78
CA LYS A 256 -38.70 -1.52 -32.58
C LYS A 256 -37.72 -2.57 -32.08
N VAL A 257 -37.61 -3.61 -32.90
CA VAL A 257 -36.52 -4.58 -32.97
C VAL A 257 -35.35 -3.93 -33.71
N HIS A 258 -34.14 -4.09 -33.19
CA HIS A 258 -32.91 -4.03 -33.98
C HIS A 258 -32.02 -5.23 -33.61
N THR A 259 -31.70 -6.00 -34.63
CA THR A 259 -30.70 -7.07 -34.71
C THR A 259 -29.31 -6.49 -34.94
N ASP A 260 -28.27 -7.25 -34.56
CA ASP A 260 -27.06 -7.62 -35.33
C ASP A 260 -25.91 -7.94 -34.37
N GLU A 261 -25.53 -9.22 -34.25
CA GLU A 261 -24.38 -9.88 -34.93
C GLU A 261 -23.21 -10.10 -33.93
N GLN A 262 -23.04 -11.35 -33.47
CA GLN A 262 -21.81 -11.83 -32.84
C GLN A 262 -21.22 -12.94 -33.72
N GLN A 263 -20.04 -12.64 -34.27
CA GLN A 263 -19.23 -13.58 -35.04
C GLN A 263 -18.28 -14.35 -34.11
N HIS A 264 -18.26 -15.66 -34.28
CA HIS A 264 -17.30 -16.60 -33.72
C HIS A 264 -15.91 -16.41 -34.31
N HIS A 265 -14.87 -16.46 -33.47
CA HIS A 265 -13.54 -16.92 -33.88
C HIS A 265 -12.96 -17.81 -32.78
N THR A 266 -12.83 -19.09 -33.13
CA THR A 266 -12.02 -20.13 -32.50
C THR A 266 -10.66 -20.14 -33.19
N GLU A 267 -9.56 -20.08 -32.47
CA GLU A 267 -8.26 -20.52 -32.97
C GLU A 267 -7.56 -21.39 -31.92
N ASP A 268 -7.22 -22.58 -32.38
CA ASP A 268 -6.50 -23.66 -31.71
C ASP A 268 -5.03 -23.29 -31.47
N HIS A 269 -4.45 -23.75 -30.36
CA HIS A 269 -3.00 -23.86 -30.24
C HIS A 269 -2.60 -25.26 -29.75
N GLU A 270 -1.87 -25.93 -30.65
CA GLU A 270 -1.33 -27.27 -30.55
C GLU A 270 -0.11 -27.32 -29.62
N HIS A 271 0.07 -28.49 -29.00
CA HIS A 271 1.24 -28.88 -28.23
C HIS A 271 2.35 -29.38 -29.16
N GLU A 272 3.59 -28.91 -28.99
CA GLU A 272 4.77 -29.67 -29.38
C GLU A 272 5.84 -29.64 -28.28
N HIS A 273 6.28 -30.84 -27.93
CA HIS A 273 7.44 -31.16 -27.10
C HIS A 273 8.67 -31.25 -28.00
N GLU A 274 9.79 -30.67 -27.61
CA GLU A 274 11.12 -31.17 -28.02
C GLU A 274 12.08 -31.13 -26.83
N HIS A 275 12.58 -32.32 -26.49
CA HIS A 275 13.82 -32.54 -25.76
C HIS A 275 14.97 -32.47 -26.78
N ASP A 276 16.11 -31.90 -26.39
CA ASP A 276 17.41 -32.43 -26.82
C ASP A 276 18.48 -32.14 -25.76
N GLU A 277 19.17 -33.21 -25.37
CA GLU A 277 20.42 -33.19 -24.64
C GLU A 277 21.56 -32.88 -25.61
N ASP A 278 22.59 -32.15 -25.16
CA ASP A 278 23.95 -32.45 -25.62
C ASP A 278 25.00 -31.99 -24.60
N HIS A 279 25.91 -32.93 -24.33
CA HIS A 279 27.07 -32.83 -23.45
C HIS A 279 28.28 -32.19 -24.16
N ALA A 280 29.17 -31.57 -23.36
CA ALA A 280 30.62 -31.84 -23.28
C ALA A 280 31.56 -30.61 -23.26
N ASP A 281 32.40 -30.63 -22.21
CA ASP A 281 33.83 -30.26 -22.10
C ASP A 281 34.32 -28.80 -22.23
N ALA A 282 34.86 -28.25 -21.14
CA ALA A 282 36.31 -28.26 -20.85
C ALA A 282 36.76 -27.19 -19.82
N ALA A 283 37.24 -27.68 -18.68
CA ALA A 283 38.40 -27.27 -17.86
C ALA A 283 38.87 -25.79 -17.76
N ALA A 284 38.94 -25.28 -16.51
CA ALA A 284 40.20 -24.78 -15.91
C ALA A 284 40.10 -24.70 -14.37
N ASN A 285 41.10 -25.30 -13.73
CA ASN A 285 41.34 -25.52 -12.30
C ASN A 285 42.23 -24.42 -11.71
N GLU A 286 42.03 -23.99 -10.45
CA GLU A 286 43.14 -23.69 -9.50
C GLU A 286 42.71 -23.84 -8.01
N ASN A 287 43.19 -24.94 -7.40
CA ASN A 287 43.94 -25.05 -6.14
C ASN A 287 43.38 -24.61 -4.76
N GLY A 288 43.22 -25.60 -3.86
CA GLY A 288 44.14 -25.77 -2.72
C GLY A 288 43.57 -25.75 -1.30
N ALA A 289 43.48 -26.93 -0.65
CA ALA A 289 44.14 -27.26 0.63
C ALA A 289 43.58 -28.58 1.23
N GLU A 290 44.49 -29.52 1.49
CA GLU A 290 44.30 -30.83 2.13
C GLU A 290 44.20 -30.73 3.65
N GLU A 291 43.56 -31.70 4.32
CA GLU A 291 44.17 -32.51 5.40
C GLU A 291 43.26 -33.65 5.91
N ASP A 292 43.82 -34.88 5.81
CA ASP A 292 43.75 -36.09 6.64
C ASP A 292 42.49 -36.97 6.89
N HIS A 293 42.69 -38.25 6.51
CA HIS A 293 42.02 -39.53 6.79
C HIS A 293 42.21 -40.02 8.25
N PRO A 294 41.68 -41.18 8.76
CA PRO A 294 41.15 -42.40 8.09
C PRO A 294 39.80 -42.95 8.64
N ALA A 295 38.95 -43.59 7.81
CA ALA A 295 38.83 -45.04 7.48
C ALA A 295 38.39 -45.96 8.63
N ASP A 296 37.22 -46.60 8.47
CA ASP A 296 37.03 -48.03 8.75
C ASP A 296 35.77 -48.57 8.04
N ASP A 297 35.97 -49.71 7.38
CA ASP A 297 35.01 -50.56 6.67
C ASP A 297 34.06 -51.30 7.63
N HIS A 298 32.90 -51.75 7.14
CA HIS A 298 32.56 -53.18 7.01
C HIS A 298 31.04 -53.51 6.97
N HIS A 299 30.69 -54.17 5.85
CA HIS A 299 29.79 -55.33 5.68
C HIS A 299 28.25 -55.21 5.57
N ALA A 300 27.79 -55.75 4.43
CA ALA A 300 26.43 -56.09 4.05
C ALA A 300 26.22 -57.62 4.01
N HIS A 301 24.96 -58.02 3.77
CA HIS A 301 24.40 -59.36 3.50
C HIS A 301 24.09 -60.21 4.76
N ASP A 302 23.00 -60.98 4.89
CA ASP A 302 22.16 -61.68 3.90
C ASP A 302 20.75 -62.03 4.44
N GLN A 303 19.80 -62.30 3.54
CA GLN A 303 18.53 -63.06 3.70
C GLN A 303 18.56 -64.21 2.66
N PRO A 304 17.58 -65.13 2.56
CA PRO A 304 16.66 -65.75 3.53
C PRO A 304 16.64 -67.30 3.37
N ASP A 305 15.81 -68.03 4.15
CA ASP A 305 15.21 -69.26 3.63
C ASP A 305 13.89 -69.62 4.33
N ALA A 306 12.98 -70.24 3.56
CA ALA A 306 11.59 -70.52 3.89
C ALA A 306 11.30 -72.04 3.93
N SER A 307 10.28 -72.48 4.70
CA SER A 307 9.48 -73.68 4.36
C SER A 307 8.18 -73.83 5.19
N HIS A 308 7.05 -73.88 4.46
CA HIS A 308 5.84 -74.75 4.51
C HIS A 308 5.42 -75.48 5.82
N GLN A 309 4.15 -75.74 6.16
CA GLN A 309 2.93 -76.08 5.38
C GLN A 309 1.69 -76.14 6.33
N GLU A 310 0.49 -76.02 5.77
CA GLU A 310 -0.85 -76.01 6.40
C GLU A 310 -1.37 -77.38 6.94
N VAL A 311 -2.44 -77.36 7.78
CA VAL A 311 -3.81 -77.91 7.53
C VAL A 311 -4.64 -78.24 8.82
N LYS A 312 -5.92 -77.79 8.83
CA LYS A 312 -7.21 -78.31 9.44
C LYS A 312 -7.77 -77.90 10.83
N GLU A 313 -8.92 -77.18 10.73
CA GLU A 313 -10.28 -77.30 11.35
C GLU A 313 -10.54 -77.72 12.81
N GLY A 314 -11.42 -76.95 13.49
CA GLY A 314 -12.23 -77.39 14.65
C GLY A 314 -13.02 -76.26 15.35
N SER A 315 -14.35 -76.30 15.25
CA SER A 315 -15.38 -75.44 15.89
C SER A 315 -15.36 -75.48 17.44
N HIS A 316 -15.79 -74.41 18.14
CA HIS A 316 -16.76 -74.43 19.28
C HIS A 316 -17.07 -73.01 19.86
N HIS A 317 -18.22 -72.92 20.53
CA HIS A 317 -19.06 -71.76 20.86
C HIS A 317 -18.61 -70.80 21.99
N ALA A 318 -19.07 -69.54 21.85
CA ALA A 318 -19.67 -68.62 22.83
C ALA A 318 -18.95 -68.26 24.16
N ALA A 319 -18.72 -66.96 24.37
CA ALA A 319 -19.23 -66.20 25.53
C ALA A 319 -18.91 -64.70 25.41
N HIS A 320 -19.93 -63.88 25.67
CA HIS A 320 -19.87 -62.43 25.84
C HIS A 320 -18.82 -61.99 26.87
N ARG A 321 -18.06 -60.94 26.55
CA ARG A 321 -17.46 -60.06 27.56
C ARG A 321 -17.42 -58.62 27.04
N ALA A 322 -18.07 -57.75 27.79
CA ALA A 322 -18.23 -56.33 27.51
C ALA A 322 -16.87 -55.61 27.35
N GLN A 323 -16.76 -54.82 26.28
CA GLN A 323 -15.82 -53.71 26.17
C GLN A 323 -16.13 -52.68 27.28
N PRO A 324 -15.12 -52.17 28.02
CA PRO A 324 -15.28 -50.90 28.71
C PRO A 324 -15.19 -49.77 27.68
N ASP A 325 -16.16 -48.87 27.74
CA ASP A 325 -16.23 -47.64 26.95
C ASP A 325 -14.91 -46.88 27.03
N GLY A 326 -14.42 -46.48 25.85
CA GLY A 326 -13.30 -45.56 25.73
C GLY A 326 -13.68 -44.25 26.42
N HIS A 327 -12.86 -43.83 27.36
CA HIS A 327 -12.87 -42.45 27.80
C HIS A 327 -12.54 -41.58 26.60
N ASP A 328 -13.53 -40.81 26.14
CA ASP A 328 -13.30 -39.66 25.30
C ASP A 328 -12.30 -38.77 26.04
N HIS A 329 -11.09 -38.70 25.49
CA HIS A 329 -10.16 -37.66 25.83
C HIS A 329 -10.75 -36.40 25.22
N ASP A 330 -11.47 -35.61 26.03
CA ASP A 330 -11.68 -34.20 25.75
C ASP A 330 -10.28 -33.57 25.67
N ASP A 331 -9.73 -33.52 24.46
CA ASP A 331 -8.54 -32.74 24.17
C ASP A 331 -8.88 -31.29 24.52
N GLU A 332 -8.41 -30.81 25.68
CA GLU A 332 -8.47 -29.42 26.11
C GLU A 332 -7.70 -28.56 25.09
N HIS A 333 -8.35 -28.24 23.98
CA HIS A 333 -7.86 -27.23 23.06
C HIS A 333 -7.91 -25.87 23.77
N PRO A 334 -6.82 -25.08 23.73
CA PRO A 334 -6.84 -23.74 24.30
C PRO A 334 -7.89 -22.88 23.60
N HIS A 335 -8.99 -22.59 24.29
CA HIS A 335 -9.99 -21.67 23.77
C HIS A 335 -9.46 -20.25 23.83
N THR A 336 -9.32 -19.62 22.67
CA THR A 336 -8.80 -18.24 22.54
C THR A 336 -9.82 -17.17 22.93
N GLY A 337 -11.04 -17.58 23.29
CA GLY A 337 -12.15 -16.67 23.62
C GLY A 337 -12.71 -15.92 22.40
N VAL A 338 -12.35 -16.35 21.19
CA VAL A 338 -12.91 -15.87 19.92
C VAL A 338 -14.13 -16.72 19.58
N SER A 339 -15.32 -16.11 19.55
CA SER A 339 -16.58 -16.84 19.29
C SER A 339 -17.12 -16.61 17.88
N ARG A 340 -16.56 -15.66 17.13
CA ARG A 340 -16.96 -15.33 15.76
C ARG A 340 -15.78 -15.27 14.79
N PRO A 341 -16.03 -15.41 13.47
CA PRO A 341 -15.00 -15.28 12.47
C PRO A 341 -14.33 -13.90 12.50
N VAL A 342 -12.99 -13.87 12.43
CA VAL A 342 -12.19 -12.64 12.48
C VAL A 342 -11.51 -12.36 11.15
N THR A 343 -11.26 -11.10 10.85
CA THR A 343 -10.68 -10.71 9.55
C THR A 343 -9.21 -11.09 9.41
N ALA A 344 -8.43 -10.92 10.48
CA ALA A 344 -7.01 -11.23 10.50
C ALA A 344 -6.53 -11.57 11.92
N LEU A 345 -5.36 -12.20 11.99
CA LEU A 345 -4.61 -12.46 13.22
C LEU A 345 -3.22 -11.84 13.10
N LEU A 346 -2.80 -11.09 14.12
CA LEU A 346 -1.41 -10.72 14.30
C LEU A 346 -0.74 -11.81 15.13
N VAL A 347 0.35 -12.38 14.64
CA VAL A 347 1.00 -13.54 15.25
C VAL A 347 2.45 -13.22 15.54
N GLY A 348 2.86 -13.45 16.78
CA GLY A 348 4.26 -13.47 17.19
C GLY A 348 4.74 -14.91 17.37
N VAL A 349 5.98 -15.18 17.00
CA VAL A 349 6.58 -16.51 17.09
C VAL A 349 7.70 -16.53 18.14
N ASN A 350 7.91 -17.70 18.74
CA ASN A 350 8.91 -17.89 19.80
C ASN A 350 10.35 -17.63 19.35
N SER A 351 10.63 -17.67 18.04
CA SER A 351 11.93 -17.31 17.48
C SER A 351 11.82 -16.81 16.04
N PRO A 352 12.71 -15.89 15.60
CA PRO A 352 12.71 -15.41 14.21
C PRO A 352 12.83 -16.53 13.17
N PHE A 353 13.55 -17.61 13.48
CA PHE A 353 13.70 -18.78 12.60
C PHE A 353 12.42 -19.62 12.48
N ALA A 354 11.52 -19.54 13.47
CA ALA A 354 10.25 -20.24 13.42
C ALA A 354 9.26 -19.58 12.45
N SER A 355 9.39 -18.28 12.16
CA SER A 355 8.47 -17.52 11.30
C SER A 355 8.19 -18.19 9.95
N LEU A 356 9.23 -18.59 9.20
CA LEU A 356 9.08 -19.27 7.91
C LEU A 356 8.42 -20.65 8.00
N ARG A 357 8.66 -21.36 9.11
CA ARG A 357 8.06 -22.68 9.35
C ARG A 357 6.59 -22.56 9.70
N VAL A 358 6.26 -21.63 10.59
CA VAL A 358 4.88 -21.30 10.97
C VAL A 358 4.13 -20.78 9.76
N GLN A 359 4.73 -19.88 8.97
CA GLN A 359 4.14 -19.36 7.74
C GLN A 359 3.77 -20.48 6.77
N ARG A 360 4.71 -21.40 6.47
CA ARG A 360 4.44 -22.53 5.58
C ARG A 360 3.33 -23.42 6.13
N TRP A 361 3.39 -23.74 7.43
CA TRP A 361 2.38 -24.57 8.08
C TRP A 361 0.98 -23.95 7.99
N ILE A 362 0.84 -22.63 8.20
CA ILE A 362 -0.43 -21.92 8.05
C ILE A 362 -0.89 -21.93 6.59
N ASN A 363 0.03 -21.68 5.64
CA ASN A 363 -0.29 -21.67 4.21
C ASN A 363 -0.70 -23.04 3.66
N GLU A 364 -0.31 -24.13 4.33
CA GLU A 364 -0.65 -25.52 3.99
C GLU A 364 -1.75 -26.10 4.92
N TYR A 365 -2.34 -25.28 5.79
CA TYR A 365 -3.38 -25.71 6.72
C TYR A 365 -4.60 -26.26 5.97
N THR A 366 -5.04 -27.45 6.35
CA THR A 366 -6.08 -28.21 5.64
C THR A 366 -7.50 -27.95 6.14
N GLY A 367 -7.66 -27.36 7.33
CA GLY A 367 -8.98 -27.07 7.90
C GLY A 367 -9.73 -26.01 7.09
N GLU A 368 -9.03 -24.96 6.69
CA GLU A 368 -9.53 -23.92 5.79
C GLU A 368 -8.39 -23.20 5.05
N PRO A 369 -8.64 -22.58 3.88
CA PRO A 369 -7.59 -21.90 3.14
C PRO A 369 -7.16 -20.60 3.83
N LEU A 370 -6.02 -20.66 4.51
CA LEU A 370 -5.38 -19.50 5.15
C LEU A 370 -4.20 -18.95 4.34
N LEU A 371 -3.84 -17.71 4.62
CA LEU A 371 -2.62 -17.06 4.14
C LEU A 371 -1.91 -16.40 5.32
N ALA A 372 -0.64 -16.74 5.52
CA ALA A 372 0.29 -16.06 6.41
C ALA A 372 1.33 -15.29 5.59
N ILE A 373 1.48 -14.01 5.92
CA ILE A 373 2.48 -13.12 5.32
C ILE A 373 3.46 -12.64 6.38
N LEU A 374 4.71 -12.47 5.95
CA LEU A 374 5.70 -11.69 6.68
C LEU A 374 5.49 -10.21 6.31
N PRO A 375 5.14 -9.32 7.25
CA PRO A 375 4.83 -7.93 6.93
C PRO A 375 5.95 -7.26 6.12
N GLY A 376 7.21 -7.45 6.53
CA GLY A 376 8.36 -6.88 5.82
C GLY A 376 8.50 -7.31 4.36
N VAL A 377 8.16 -8.57 4.04
CA VAL A 377 8.21 -9.09 2.66
C VAL A 377 7.04 -8.54 1.83
N ALA A 378 5.83 -8.54 2.38
CA ALA A 378 4.67 -7.97 1.71
C ALA A 378 4.83 -6.45 1.45
N LEU A 379 5.44 -5.72 2.39
CA LEU A 379 5.82 -4.31 2.19
C LEU A 379 6.84 -4.14 1.06
N ALA A 380 7.81 -5.05 0.93
CA ALA A 380 8.79 -5.00 -0.15
C ALA A 380 8.13 -5.23 -1.52
N GLN A 381 7.22 -6.20 -1.63
CA GLN A 381 6.44 -6.45 -2.84
C GLN A 381 5.55 -5.26 -3.21
N LEU A 382 4.88 -4.65 -2.22
CA LEU A 382 4.12 -3.41 -2.44
C LEU A 382 5.02 -2.31 -3.03
N TRP A 383 6.26 -2.17 -2.55
CA TRP A 383 7.19 -1.19 -3.09
C TRP A 383 7.71 -1.50 -4.48
N GLU A 384 7.83 -2.77 -4.85
CA GLU A 384 8.19 -3.16 -6.21
C GLU A 384 7.13 -2.69 -7.22
N LEU A 385 5.85 -2.84 -6.89
CA LEU A 385 4.75 -2.36 -7.73
C LEU A 385 4.76 -0.83 -7.89
N VAL A 386 4.97 -0.10 -6.79
CA VAL A 386 5.04 1.37 -6.84
C VAL A 386 6.30 1.86 -7.56
N GLY A 387 7.41 1.13 -7.47
CA GLY A 387 8.66 1.44 -8.18
C GLY A 387 8.46 1.51 -9.70
N THR A 388 7.60 0.64 -10.26
CA THR A 388 7.27 0.68 -11.69
C THR A 388 6.57 1.98 -12.09
N VAL A 389 5.62 2.43 -11.29
CA VAL A 389 4.89 3.69 -11.50
C VAL A 389 5.85 4.89 -11.37
N GLU A 390 6.71 4.85 -10.38
CA GLU A 390 7.73 5.85 -10.12
C GLU A 390 8.72 6.00 -11.27
N ASP A 391 9.27 4.91 -11.79
CA ASP A 391 10.23 4.95 -12.89
C ASP A 391 9.61 5.52 -14.16
N THR A 392 8.32 5.23 -14.40
CA THR A 392 7.55 5.82 -15.48
C THR A 392 7.39 7.35 -15.30
N LEU A 393 6.97 7.80 -14.11
CA LEU A 393 6.81 9.22 -13.80
C LEU A 393 8.14 9.98 -13.85
N ARG A 394 9.24 9.35 -13.43
CA ARG A 394 10.59 9.90 -13.56
C ARG A 394 11.04 10.01 -15.01
N GLY A 395 10.76 9.01 -15.84
CA GLY A 395 11.01 9.06 -17.27
C GLY A 395 10.30 10.25 -17.93
N ILE A 396 9.01 10.44 -17.62
CA ILE A 396 8.24 11.60 -18.08
C ILE A 396 8.85 12.92 -17.59
N SER A 397 9.19 13.00 -16.30
CA SER A 397 9.80 14.19 -15.70
C SER A 397 11.13 14.55 -16.37
N LEU A 398 11.95 13.55 -16.69
CA LEU A 398 13.21 13.73 -17.42
C LEU A 398 12.97 14.27 -18.83
N LEU A 399 11.99 13.74 -19.57
CA LEU A 399 11.64 14.23 -20.91
C LEU A 399 11.18 15.69 -20.88
N VAL A 400 10.29 16.04 -19.94
CA VAL A 400 9.81 17.43 -19.79
C VAL A 400 10.98 18.35 -19.42
N PHE A 401 11.85 17.92 -18.51
CA PHE A 401 13.04 18.69 -18.12
C PHE A 401 13.99 18.91 -19.30
N VAL A 402 14.29 17.88 -20.10
CA VAL A 402 15.12 17.99 -21.30
C VAL A 402 14.50 18.95 -22.32
N SER A 403 13.18 18.89 -22.51
CA SER A 403 12.44 19.84 -23.34
C SER A 403 12.58 21.29 -22.84
N ALA A 404 12.44 21.50 -21.52
CA ALA A 404 12.63 22.81 -20.90
C ALA A 404 14.06 23.35 -21.10
N LEU A 405 15.08 22.48 -21.00
CA LEU A 405 16.47 22.84 -21.26
C LEU A 405 16.69 23.22 -22.73
N PHE A 406 16.11 22.49 -23.70
CA PHE A 406 16.18 22.89 -25.10
C PHE A 406 15.48 24.22 -25.36
N GLY A 407 14.32 24.46 -24.74
CA GLY A 407 13.62 25.74 -24.77
C GLY A 407 14.48 26.88 -24.24
N MET A 408 15.19 26.66 -23.13
CA MET A 408 16.16 27.60 -22.57
C MET A 408 17.33 27.86 -23.54
N VAL A 409 17.92 26.83 -24.13
CA VAL A 409 19.00 26.98 -25.11
C VAL A 409 18.54 27.78 -26.33
N ALA A 410 17.35 27.48 -26.86
CA ALA A 410 16.75 28.22 -27.97
C ALA A 410 16.52 29.70 -27.60
N MET A 411 16.02 29.96 -26.39
CA MET A 411 15.83 31.30 -25.85
C MET A 411 17.15 32.08 -25.73
N LEU A 412 18.22 31.45 -25.22
CA LEU A 412 19.56 32.05 -25.14
C LEU A 412 20.14 32.32 -26.54
N LEU A 413 19.95 31.42 -27.50
CA LEU A 413 20.39 31.60 -28.89
C LEU A 413 19.62 32.72 -29.61
N ALA A 414 18.31 32.82 -29.40
CA ALA A 414 17.49 33.90 -29.94
C ALA A 414 17.92 35.25 -29.33
N SER A 415 18.15 35.26 -28.01
CA SER A 415 18.65 36.43 -27.29
C SER A 415 19.98 36.94 -27.82
N MET A 416 20.89 36.02 -28.16
CA MET A 416 22.17 36.37 -28.77
C MET A 416 22.04 37.11 -30.11
N ARG A 417 21.04 36.79 -30.93
CA ARG A 417 20.81 37.47 -32.22
C ARG A 417 20.42 38.92 -32.03
N GLU A 418 19.61 39.19 -31.00
CA GLU A 418 19.14 40.54 -30.68
C GLU A 418 20.23 41.39 -29.98
N ARG A 419 21.14 40.77 -29.23
CA ARG A 419 22.21 41.45 -28.48
C ARG A 419 23.52 41.65 -29.25
N GLY A 420 23.57 41.37 -30.56
CA GLY A 420 24.79 41.51 -31.35
C GLY A 420 25.44 42.91 -31.26
N ARG A 421 24.61 43.96 -31.20
CA ARG A 421 25.06 45.35 -31.01
C ARG A 421 25.63 45.62 -29.62
N GLU A 422 25.01 45.13 -28.56
CA GLU A 422 25.47 45.30 -27.18
C GLU A 422 26.80 44.59 -26.93
N ILE A 423 26.95 43.38 -27.50
CA ILE A 423 28.20 42.62 -27.45
C ILE A 423 29.34 43.39 -28.13
N GLY A 424 29.05 44.02 -29.27
CA GLY A 424 30.01 44.90 -29.96
C GLY A 424 30.45 46.09 -29.12
N ILE A 425 29.53 46.70 -28.36
CA ILE A 425 29.83 47.83 -27.45
C ILE A 425 30.65 47.35 -26.24
N LEU A 426 30.28 46.22 -25.62
CA LEU A 426 31.07 45.64 -24.52
C LEU A 426 32.49 45.32 -24.97
N ARG A 427 32.64 44.82 -26.20
CA ARG A 427 33.94 44.56 -26.83
C ARG A 427 34.74 45.84 -27.08
N SER A 428 34.13 46.93 -27.52
CA SER A 428 34.83 48.19 -27.77
C SER A 428 35.31 48.88 -26.48
N ILE A 429 34.64 48.61 -25.35
CA ILE A 429 35.04 49.06 -24.01
C ILE A 429 36.12 48.14 -23.40
N GLY A 430 36.52 47.07 -24.10
CA GLY A 430 37.62 46.18 -23.70
C GLY A 430 37.20 44.93 -22.91
N ALA A 431 35.92 44.54 -22.93
CA ALA A 431 35.49 43.31 -22.28
C ALA A 431 36.11 42.06 -22.97
N PRO A 432 36.70 41.13 -22.20
CA PRO A 432 37.27 39.91 -22.77
C PRO A 432 36.17 38.97 -23.30
N SER A 433 36.47 38.17 -24.33
CA SER A 433 35.51 37.21 -24.90
C SER A 433 35.00 36.19 -23.88
N LEU A 434 35.84 35.85 -22.89
CA LEU A 434 35.48 35.02 -21.74
C LEU A 434 34.41 35.66 -20.84
N PHE A 435 34.32 36.99 -20.79
CA PHE A 435 33.27 37.68 -20.03
C PHE A 435 31.89 37.43 -20.63
N ILE A 436 31.77 37.43 -21.96
CA ILE A 436 30.51 37.16 -22.68
C ILE A 436 30.08 35.70 -22.47
N LEU A 437 31.03 34.77 -22.50
CA LEU A 437 30.77 33.35 -22.18
C LEU A 437 30.26 33.21 -20.74
N GLY A 438 30.96 33.82 -19.77
CA GLY A 438 30.57 33.78 -18.36
C GLY A 438 29.21 34.41 -18.10
N LEU A 439 28.85 35.47 -18.82
CA LEU A 439 27.55 36.13 -18.71
C LEU A 439 26.39 35.18 -19.06
N LEU A 440 26.49 34.45 -20.18
CA LEU A 440 25.43 33.53 -20.63
C LEU A 440 25.30 32.31 -19.72
N VAL A 441 26.43 31.77 -19.24
CA VAL A 441 26.41 30.65 -18.29
C VAL A 441 25.76 31.08 -16.98
N VAL A 442 26.11 32.27 -16.46
CA VAL A 442 25.47 32.83 -15.27
C VAL A 442 23.97 33.10 -15.49
N GLU A 443 23.58 33.60 -16.67
CA GLU A 443 22.17 33.82 -17.03
C GLU A 443 21.37 32.50 -17.01
N ALA A 444 21.91 31.44 -17.61
CA ALA A 444 21.30 30.11 -17.60
C ALA A 444 21.16 29.55 -16.17
N LEU A 445 22.23 29.64 -15.37
CA LEU A 445 22.23 29.16 -13.99
C LEU A 445 21.23 29.93 -13.12
N LEU A 446 21.09 31.25 -13.31
CA LEU A 446 20.11 32.06 -12.59
C LEU A 446 18.66 31.65 -12.93
N ILE A 447 18.36 31.40 -14.21
CA ILE A 447 17.05 30.93 -14.66
C ILE A 447 16.70 29.60 -13.99
N VAL A 448 17.62 28.64 -14.03
CA VAL A 448 17.40 27.31 -13.42
C VAL A 448 17.30 27.40 -11.90
N THR A 449 18.13 28.22 -11.26
CA THR A 449 18.05 28.46 -9.81
C THR A 449 16.67 29.02 -9.43
N LEU A 450 16.17 30.02 -10.15
CA LEU A 450 14.86 30.60 -9.90
C LEU A 450 13.74 29.58 -10.15
N GLY A 451 13.86 28.76 -11.18
CA GLY A 451 12.95 27.64 -11.45
C GLY A 451 12.90 26.65 -10.28
N ILE A 452 14.06 26.20 -9.79
CA ILE A 452 14.18 25.28 -8.65
C ILE A 452 13.59 25.89 -7.37
N ILE A 453 13.90 27.15 -7.06
CA ILE A 453 13.33 27.84 -5.89
C ILE A 453 11.80 27.90 -6.00
N THR A 454 11.28 28.23 -7.18
CA THR A 454 9.83 28.29 -7.43
C THR A 454 9.20 26.91 -7.30
N ALA A 455 9.86 25.85 -7.81
CA ALA A 455 9.41 24.47 -7.69
C ALA A 455 9.35 24.00 -6.24
N ILE A 456 10.40 24.26 -5.45
CA ILE A 456 10.45 23.90 -4.02
C ILE A 456 9.38 24.67 -3.24
N ALA A 457 9.22 25.97 -3.48
CA ALA A 457 8.18 26.76 -2.85
C ALA A 457 6.78 26.23 -3.18
N ALA A 458 6.51 25.92 -4.46
CA ALA A 458 5.26 25.32 -4.90
C ALA A 458 5.03 23.95 -4.25
N LEU A 459 6.06 23.11 -4.13
CA LEU A 459 5.98 21.81 -3.47
C LEU A 459 5.64 21.95 -1.98
N LEU A 460 6.32 22.84 -1.26
CA LEU A 460 6.05 23.07 0.17
C LEU A 460 4.64 23.61 0.41
N VAL A 461 4.17 24.53 -0.44
CA VAL A 461 2.78 25.01 -0.39
C VAL A 461 1.81 23.87 -0.69
N GLY A 462 2.09 23.04 -1.70
CA GLY A 462 1.30 21.87 -2.04
C GLY A 462 1.20 20.88 -0.88
N ILE A 463 2.32 20.56 -0.22
CA ILE A 463 2.35 19.70 0.97
C ILE A 463 1.50 20.31 2.09
N ALA A 464 1.66 21.60 2.39
CA ALA A 464 0.88 22.25 3.45
C ALA A 464 -0.64 22.19 3.21
N LEU A 465 -1.07 22.30 1.95
CA LEU A 465 -2.49 22.22 1.57
C LEU A 465 -3.03 20.79 1.61
N VAL A 466 -2.24 19.81 1.15
CA VAL A 466 -2.68 18.41 1.04
C VAL A 466 -2.56 17.65 2.36
N ASN A 467 -1.56 17.98 3.19
CA ASN A 467 -1.23 17.24 4.41
C ASN A 467 -2.42 17.10 5.38
N ASN A 468 -3.24 18.15 5.52
CA ASN A 468 -4.41 18.09 6.39
C ASN A 468 -5.43 17.05 5.90
N THR A 469 -5.77 17.08 4.61
CA THR A 469 -6.71 16.12 4.01
C THR A 469 -6.15 14.70 4.03
N LEU A 470 -4.86 14.52 3.71
CA LEU A 470 -4.27 13.19 3.65
C LEU A 470 -4.15 12.55 5.05
N ALA A 471 -3.80 13.35 6.06
CA ALA A 471 -3.81 12.89 7.45
C ALA A 471 -5.21 12.45 7.89
N HIS A 472 -6.28 13.08 7.39
CA HIS A 472 -7.65 12.68 7.68
C HIS A 472 -8.04 11.34 7.05
N GLU A 473 -7.66 11.08 5.81
CA GLU A 473 -8.08 9.86 5.09
C GLU A 473 -7.18 8.65 5.38
N THR A 474 -5.88 8.86 5.54
CA THR A 474 -4.90 7.75 5.56
C THR A 474 -4.18 7.55 6.89
N GLY A 475 -4.23 8.54 7.78
CA GLY A 475 -3.55 8.53 9.08
C GLY A 475 -2.05 8.81 8.97
N MET A 476 -1.56 9.13 7.76
CA MET A 476 -0.17 9.46 7.50
C MET A 476 -0.03 10.96 7.26
N SER A 477 0.91 11.58 7.96
CA SER A 477 1.30 12.97 7.73
C SER A 477 2.52 13.06 6.82
N LEU A 478 2.52 13.98 5.86
CA LEU A 478 3.73 14.32 5.10
C LEU A 478 4.64 15.23 5.91
N SER A 479 5.92 14.88 5.95
CA SER A 479 6.97 15.75 6.45
C SER A 479 7.18 16.97 5.53
N MET A 480 7.54 18.11 6.11
CA MET A 480 8.00 19.29 5.35
C MET A 480 9.45 19.14 4.84
N GLN A 481 10.12 18.03 5.17
CA GLN A 481 11.49 17.75 4.75
C GLN A 481 11.52 17.23 3.31
N VAL A 482 11.62 18.14 2.35
CA VAL A 482 11.68 17.82 0.91
C VAL A 482 13.09 17.43 0.41
N PHE A 483 14.11 17.51 1.27
CA PHE A 483 15.50 17.28 0.89
C PHE A 483 15.98 15.91 1.34
N TYR A 484 16.01 14.97 0.40
CA TYR A 484 16.59 13.64 0.56
C TYR A 484 17.89 13.52 -0.25
N PRO A 485 18.76 12.53 0.04
CA PRO A 485 19.99 12.30 -0.72
C PRO A 485 19.75 12.15 -2.23
N SER A 486 18.69 11.45 -2.63
CA SER A 486 18.23 11.29 -4.02
C SER A 486 17.80 12.60 -4.67
N SER A 487 17.10 13.47 -3.94
CA SER A 487 16.72 14.80 -4.43
C SER A 487 17.95 15.69 -4.62
N MET A 488 18.95 15.59 -3.73
CA MET A 488 20.21 16.33 -3.84
C MET A 488 21.03 15.89 -5.05
N THR A 489 21.13 14.58 -5.33
CA THR A 489 21.80 14.10 -6.53
C THR A 489 21.09 14.56 -7.80
N ALA A 490 19.75 14.52 -7.83
CA ALA A 490 18.97 15.02 -8.96
C ALA A 490 19.16 16.53 -9.21
N LEU A 491 19.12 17.36 -8.16
CA LEU A 491 19.40 18.79 -8.29
C LEU A 491 20.83 19.05 -8.77
N GLY A 492 21.81 18.29 -8.29
CA GLY A 492 23.19 18.34 -8.78
C GLY A 492 23.30 18.03 -10.28
N LEU A 493 22.61 16.99 -10.75
CA LEU A 493 22.55 16.62 -12.18
C LEU A 493 21.85 17.69 -13.02
N ILE A 494 20.79 18.32 -12.51
CA ILE A 494 20.10 19.44 -13.16
C ILE A 494 21.08 20.62 -13.38
N TYR A 495 21.85 21.00 -12.37
CA TYR A 495 22.86 22.06 -12.51
C TYR A 495 23.98 21.66 -13.48
N LEU A 496 24.46 20.41 -13.40
CA LEU A 496 25.51 19.90 -14.29
C LEU A 496 25.05 19.91 -15.75
N THR A 497 23.87 19.39 -16.04
CA THR A 497 23.30 19.36 -17.40
C THR A 497 23.03 20.78 -17.91
N THR A 498 22.49 21.66 -17.07
CA THR A 498 22.31 23.09 -17.39
C THR A 498 23.62 23.75 -17.79
N LEU A 499 24.68 23.53 -16.99
CA LEU A 499 26.01 24.05 -17.29
C LEU A 499 26.46 23.55 -18.66
N LEU A 500 26.48 22.23 -18.87
CA LEU A 500 26.89 21.57 -20.12
C LEU A 500 26.11 22.09 -21.35
N LEU A 501 24.79 22.18 -21.26
CA LEU A 501 23.96 22.63 -22.38
C LEU A 501 24.13 24.13 -22.65
N SER A 502 24.31 24.95 -21.61
CA SER A 502 24.54 26.40 -21.76
C SER A 502 25.90 26.75 -22.37
N LEU A 503 26.88 25.84 -22.33
CA LEU A 503 28.16 26.03 -23.02
C LEU A 503 28.01 26.10 -24.54
N VAL A 504 27.00 25.47 -25.14
CA VAL A 504 26.78 25.49 -26.59
C VAL A 504 26.50 26.91 -27.12
N PRO A 505 25.47 27.63 -26.64
CA PRO A 505 25.26 29.03 -27.02
C PRO A 505 26.42 29.92 -26.57
N ALA A 506 27.00 29.67 -25.40
CA ALA A 506 28.07 30.50 -24.86
C ALA A 506 29.38 30.40 -25.67
N TRP A 507 29.74 29.22 -26.17
CA TRP A 507 30.90 29.02 -27.03
C TRP A 507 30.69 29.61 -28.43
N ARG A 508 29.47 29.50 -28.98
CA ARG A 508 29.12 30.20 -30.23
C ARG A 508 29.26 31.72 -30.08
N ALA A 509 28.76 32.28 -28.97
CA ALA A 509 28.90 33.70 -28.63
C ALA A 509 30.38 34.11 -28.52
N TYR A 510 31.19 33.30 -27.83
CA TYR A 510 32.62 33.51 -27.70
C TYR A 510 33.30 33.64 -29.07
N ARG A 511 33.06 32.68 -29.98
CA ARG A 511 33.67 32.68 -31.33
C ARG A 511 33.28 33.90 -32.17
N ILE A 512 32.01 34.30 -32.13
CA ILE A 512 31.54 35.51 -32.83
C ILE A 512 32.24 36.74 -32.25
N SER A 513 32.34 36.83 -30.93
CA SER A 513 32.97 37.97 -30.25
C SER A 513 34.47 38.12 -30.56
N THR A 514 35.19 37.00 -30.74
CA THR A 514 36.62 37.02 -31.10
C THR A 514 36.83 37.47 -32.55
N ALA A 515 35.94 37.09 -33.46
CA ALA A 515 36.02 37.52 -34.86
C ALA A 515 35.79 39.04 -35.01
N VAL A 516 34.83 39.60 -34.27
CA VAL A 516 34.56 41.05 -34.27
C VAL A 516 35.74 41.85 -33.68
N GLY A 517 36.33 41.37 -32.58
CA GLY A 517 37.48 42.05 -31.95
C GLY A 517 38.77 42.00 -32.78
N ALA A 518 38.93 41.00 -33.66
CA ALA A 518 40.08 40.90 -34.56
C ALA A 518 39.95 41.80 -35.82
N GLY A 519 38.72 42.07 -36.28
CA GLY A 519 38.47 42.89 -37.47
C GLY A 519 38.59 44.41 -37.25
N SER A 520 38.48 44.89 -36.00
CA SER A 520 38.59 46.32 -35.66
C SER A 520 40.03 46.80 -35.42
N GLY A 521 41.04 45.95 -35.63
CA GLY A 521 42.46 46.26 -35.47
C GLY A 521 43.17 46.69 -36.76
N GLN A 522 42.45 46.82 -37.88
CA GLN A 522 42.96 47.36 -39.13
C GLN A 522 42.09 48.55 -39.57
N VAL A 523 42.23 49.68 -38.87
CA VAL A 523 41.97 51.02 -39.42
C VAL A 523 43.03 51.96 -38.91
#